data_AF-A0A7S1D5L6-F1
#
_entry.id   AF-A0A7S1D5L6-F1
#
_cell.length_a   1.000
_cell.length_b   1.000
_cell.length_c   1.000
_cell.angle_alpha   90.00
_cell.angle_beta   90.00
_cell.angle_gamma   90.00
#
_symmetry.space_group_name_H-M   'P 1'
#
loop_
_entity.id
_entity.type
_entity.pdbx_description
1 polymer ?
#
loop_
_entity_poly.entity_id
_entity_poly.type
_entity_poly.pdbx_seq_one_letter_code
_entity_poly.pdbx_strand_id
1 'polypeptide(L)'
;MSFRRLGVIFVLLLINLSLSESESPKEDKEVEAVVGGYLPEYRSYINVNESATLLSDLILFSIEPKVDGSVKGSCCLGSDHFDLVRKARSHAPNLRLWVTVGGGGRSQHFRRIVSDEHLRRQLLVQLRELCETEDLDGVDFDWEVPM
;
A
#
# COMPACT_ATOMS: atom_id res chain seq x y z
N MET A 1 -70.24 42.56 27.25
CA MET A 1 -70.17 41.51 26.21
C MET A 1 -68.68 41.25 25.95
N SER A 2 -68.02 40.29 26.59
CA SER A 2 -68.09 38.82 26.45
C SER A 2 -67.60 38.28 25.08
N PHE A 3 -66.77 37.22 25.18
CA PHE A 3 -66.07 36.39 24.18
C PHE A 3 -64.69 36.90 23.73
N ARG A 4 -63.56 36.39 24.26
CA ARG A 4 -62.95 35.03 24.27
C ARG A 4 -62.11 34.73 23.01
N ARG A 5 -60.82 34.46 23.32
CA ARG A 5 -59.74 33.83 22.54
C ARG A 5 -60.20 32.85 21.45
N LEU A 6 -59.55 32.90 20.29
CA LEU A 6 -59.06 31.68 19.63
C LEU A 6 -57.89 32.03 18.70
N GLY A 7 -56.69 31.57 19.05
CA GLY A 7 -55.54 31.57 18.16
C GLY A 7 -55.78 30.60 17.02
N VAL A 8 -55.39 31.00 15.81
CA VAL A 8 -55.28 30.08 14.67
C VAL A 8 -53.81 30.03 14.31
N ILE A 9 -53.16 28.99 14.83
CA ILE A 9 -51.84 28.54 14.39
C ILE A 9 -52.03 28.03 12.97
N PHE A 10 -51.46 28.71 11.98
CA PHE A 10 -51.42 28.22 10.61
C PHE A 10 -50.28 27.21 10.49
N VAL A 11 -50.56 25.96 10.86
CA VAL A 11 -49.72 24.80 10.52
C VAL A 11 -49.96 24.50 9.06
N LEU A 12 -49.16 25.07 8.16
CA LEU A 12 -49.08 24.56 6.79
C LEU A 12 -48.03 23.45 6.77
N LEU A 13 -48.59 22.24 6.80
CA LEU A 13 -47.98 20.95 6.54
C LEU A 13 -46.97 21.04 5.37
N LEU A 14 -45.69 20.85 5.69
CA LEU A 14 -44.67 20.47 4.70
C LEU A 14 -45.07 19.09 4.17
N ILE A 15 -45.80 19.07 3.05
CA ILE A 15 -45.96 17.84 2.27
C ILE A 15 -44.56 17.51 1.77
N ASN A 16 -44.00 16.43 2.34
CA ASN A 16 -42.83 15.73 1.87
C ASN A 16 -42.96 15.45 0.38
N LEU A 17 -42.44 16.36 -0.45
CA LEU A 17 -41.98 16.00 -1.77
C LEU A 17 -40.72 15.17 -1.53
N SER A 18 -40.93 13.86 -1.29
CA SER A 18 -39.89 12.88 -1.53
C SER A 18 -39.56 13.00 -3.01
N LEU A 19 -38.59 13.85 -3.32
CA LEU A 19 -37.76 13.63 -4.49
C LEU A 19 -37.20 12.23 -4.28
N SER A 20 -37.71 11.29 -5.07
CA SER A 20 -36.94 10.13 -5.44
C SER A 20 -35.59 10.66 -5.92
N GLU A 21 -34.56 10.55 -5.09
CA GLU A 21 -33.18 10.57 -5.57
C GLU A 21 -33.11 9.46 -6.61
N SER A 22 -33.23 9.84 -7.88
CA SER A 22 -32.70 9.00 -8.94
C SER A 22 -31.21 8.90 -8.62
N GLU A 23 -30.77 7.77 -8.07
CA GLU A 23 -29.35 7.45 -7.98
C GLU A 23 -28.77 7.72 -9.37
N SER A 24 -27.96 8.76 -9.49
CA SER A 24 -27.18 8.98 -10.70
C SER A 24 -26.38 7.70 -10.94
N PRO A 25 -26.21 7.25 -12.19
CA PRO A 25 -25.36 6.12 -12.48
C PRO A 25 -24.02 6.35 -11.78
N LYS A 26 -23.59 5.39 -10.93
CA LYS A 26 -22.26 5.45 -10.34
C LYS A 26 -21.29 5.56 -11.51
N GLU A 27 -20.61 6.68 -11.59
CA GLU A 27 -19.53 6.89 -12.55
C GLU A 27 -18.55 5.74 -12.35
N ASP A 28 -18.45 4.85 -13.34
CA ASP A 28 -17.48 3.77 -13.33
C ASP A 28 -16.10 4.44 -13.30
N LYS A 29 -15.51 4.55 -12.11
CA LYS A 29 -14.14 5.04 -11.98
C LYS A 29 -13.27 4.14 -12.84
N GLU A 30 -12.72 4.71 -13.90
CA GLU A 30 -11.76 4.05 -14.75
C GLU A 30 -10.61 3.58 -13.86
N VAL A 31 -10.50 2.26 -13.66
CA VAL A 31 -9.44 1.68 -12.83
C VAL A 31 -8.16 1.75 -13.66
N GLU A 32 -7.26 2.66 -13.28
CA GLU A 32 -5.94 2.72 -13.89
C GLU A 32 -5.23 1.37 -13.72
N ALA A 33 -4.78 0.79 -14.82
CA ALA A 33 -4.15 -0.51 -14.80
C ALA A 33 -2.82 -0.45 -14.04
N VAL A 34 -2.58 -1.44 -13.18
CA VAL A 34 -1.30 -1.60 -12.48
C VAL A 34 -0.33 -2.40 -13.35
N VAL A 35 0.83 -1.81 -13.63
CA VAL A 35 1.96 -2.44 -14.31
C VAL A 35 3.13 -2.50 -13.34
N GLY A 36 3.29 -3.67 -12.70
CA GLY A 36 4.35 -3.93 -11.73
C GLY A 36 5.59 -4.56 -12.38
N GLY A 37 6.77 -4.00 -12.08
CA GLY A 37 8.06 -4.53 -12.51
C GLY A 37 8.93 -4.93 -11.32
N TYR A 38 9.38 -6.18 -11.29
CA TYR A 38 10.37 -6.63 -10.32
C TYR A 38 11.79 -6.18 -10.72
N LEU A 39 12.51 -5.60 -9.76
CA LEU A 39 13.94 -5.31 -9.85
C LEU A 39 14.70 -6.19 -8.85
N PRO A 40 15.24 -7.34 -9.28
CA PRO A 40 16.16 -8.10 -8.46
C PRO A 40 17.43 -7.30 -8.16
N GLU A 41 17.92 -7.40 -6.93
CA GLU A 41 19.12 -6.70 -6.44
C GLU A 41 20.34 -6.89 -7.35
N TYR A 42 20.53 -8.11 -7.86
CA TYR A 42 21.63 -8.45 -8.77
C TYR A 42 21.46 -7.90 -10.20
N ARG A 43 20.41 -7.11 -10.48
CA ARG A 43 20.13 -6.47 -11.78
C ARG A 43 20.25 -4.94 -11.75
N SER A 44 20.91 -4.37 -10.74
CA SER A 44 21.13 -2.91 -10.60
C SER A 44 21.87 -2.25 -11.77
N TYR A 45 22.46 -3.03 -12.69
CA TYR A 45 23.17 -2.54 -13.87
C TYR A 45 22.27 -2.09 -15.04
N ILE A 46 20.95 -2.32 -14.99
CA ILE A 46 20.03 -1.92 -16.06
C ILE A 46 19.68 -0.42 -16.00
N ASN A 47 19.10 0.12 -17.07
CA ASN A 47 18.54 1.48 -17.05
C ASN A 47 17.19 1.52 -16.31
N VAL A 48 17.25 1.51 -14.98
CA VAL A 48 16.05 1.54 -14.11
C VAL A 48 15.25 2.82 -14.33
N ASN A 49 15.92 3.96 -14.55
CA ASN A 49 15.26 5.25 -14.74
C ASN A 49 14.34 5.26 -15.96
N GLU A 50 14.81 4.71 -17.09
CA GLU A 50 13.99 4.59 -18.30
C GLU A 50 12.88 3.55 -18.12
N SER A 51 13.21 2.40 -17.55
CA SER A 51 12.23 1.32 -17.29
C SER A 51 11.08 1.79 -16.40
N ALA A 52 11.38 2.60 -15.38
CA ALA A 52 10.41 3.14 -14.43
C ALA A 52 9.35 4.04 -15.08
N THR A 53 9.65 4.68 -16.23
CA THR A 53 8.66 5.51 -16.93
C THR A 53 7.51 4.71 -17.55
N LEU A 54 7.64 3.38 -17.62
CA LEU A 54 6.66 2.46 -18.18
C LEU A 54 5.89 1.68 -17.09
N LEU A 55 6.16 1.95 -15.82
CA LEU A 55 5.62 1.20 -14.68
C LEU A 55 4.76 2.10 -13.80
N SER A 56 3.72 1.52 -13.20
CA SER A 56 3.05 2.13 -12.05
C SER A 56 3.74 1.75 -10.74
N ASP A 57 4.39 0.58 -10.72
CA ASP A 57 4.97 -0.02 -9.52
C ASP A 57 6.34 -0.64 -9.82
N LEU A 58 7.35 -0.24 -9.04
CA LEU A 58 8.68 -0.85 -9.05
C LEU A 58 8.89 -1.61 -7.75
N ILE A 59 9.15 -2.92 -7.86
CA ILE A 59 9.18 -3.85 -6.74
C ILE A 59 10.61 -4.34 -6.55
N LEU A 60 11.29 -3.88 -5.50
CA LEU A 60 12.68 -4.19 -5.21
C LEU A 60 12.80 -5.57 -4.53
N PHE A 61 13.51 -6.49 -5.17
CA PHE A 61 13.60 -7.89 -4.76
C PHE A 61 15.03 -8.28 -4.32
N SER A 62 15.28 -8.73 -3.09
CA SER A 62 14.38 -8.85 -1.93
C SER A 62 15.20 -8.90 -0.64
N ILE A 63 14.51 -8.76 0.50
CA ILE A 63 15.07 -9.01 1.83
C ILE A 63 14.63 -10.36 2.39
N GLU A 64 15.51 -10.99 3.16
CA GLU A 64 15.18 -12.21 3.93
C GLU A 64 14.87 -11.87 5.39
N PRO A 65 13.67 -12.20 5.90
CA PRO A 65 13.39 -12.01 7.32
C PRO A 65 14.20 -13.02 8.14
N LYS A 66 14.86 -12.55 9.19
CA LYS A 66 15.66 -13.39 10.10
C LYS A 66 14.77 -14.20 11.04
N VAL A 67 15.35 -15.23 11.65
CA VAL A 67 14.66 -16.13 12.59
C VAL A 67 14.01 -15.43 13.80
N ASP A 68 14.52 -14.25 14.16
CA ASP A 68 14.01 -13.40 15.24
C ASP A 68 12.95 -12.40 14.76
N GLY A 69 12.54 -12.45 13.49
CA GLY A 69 11.59 -11.51 12.90
C GLY A 69 12.19 -10.17 12.49
N SER A 70 13.52 -9.97 12.62
CA SER A 70 14.18 -8.76 12.12
C SER A 70 14.46 -8.80 10.62
N VAL A 71 14.55 -7.62 10.00
CA VAL A 71 15.01 -7.43 8.61
C VAL A 71 16.25 -6.55 8.54
N LYS A 72 16.67 -5.93 9.66
CA LYS A 72 17.88 -5.12 9.71
C LYS A 72 19.13 -5.96 9.41
N GLY A 73 19.91 -5.51 8.43
CA GLY A 73 21.10 -6.21 7.96
C GLY A 73 20.79 -7.61 7.43
N SER A 74 19.59 -7.84 6.91
CA SER A 74 19.34 -8.97 6.03
C SER A 74 20.13 -8.78 4.73
N CYS A 75 20.46 -9.90 4.08
CA CYS A 75 20.76 -9.84 2.65
C CYS A 75 19.50 -9.38 1.90
N CYS A 76 19.55 -8.83 0.70
CA CYS A 76 20.70 -8.46 -0.11
C CYS A 76 20.58 -7.00 -0.61
N LEU A 77 19.70 -6.22 0.01
CA LEU A 77 19.45 -4.83 -0.34
C LEU A 77 20.30 -3.90 0.54
N GLY A 78 21.17 -3.13 -0.11
CA GLY A 78 21.98 -2.06 0.48
C GLY A 78 21.41 -0.68 0.18
N SER A 79 22.03 0.35 0.76
CA SER A 79 21.66 1.76 0.55
C SER A 79 21.69 2.16 -0.92
N ASP A 80 22.64 1.59 -1.68
CA ASP A 80 22.78 1.79 -3.13
C ASP A 80 21.53 1.33 -3.92
N HIS A 81 20.88 0.26 -3.48
CA HIS A 81 19.65 -0.23 -4.10
C HIS A 81 18.48 0.71 -3.84
N PHE A 82 18.38 1.24 -2.61
CA PHE A 82 17.35 2.22 -2.25
C PHE A 82 17.59 3.58 -2.94
N ASP A 83 18.85 4.01 -3.06
CA ASP A 83 19.21 5.20 -3.84
C ASP A 83 18.83 5.06 -5.31
N LEU A 84 19.06 3.88 -5.89
CA LEU A 84 18.71 3.59 -7.28
C LEU A 84 17.21 3.73 -7.55
N VAL A 85 16.36 3.14 -6.69
CA VAL A 85 14.90 3.20 -6.89
C VAL A 85 14.32 4.58 -6.58
N ARG A 86 14.86 5.31 -5.59
CA ARG A 86 14.48 6.70 -5.33
C ARG A 86 14.84 7.62 -6.50
N LYS A 87 16.01 7.41 -7.12
CA LYS A 87 16.38 8.08 -8.36
C LYS A 87 15.42 7.73 -9.50
N ALA A 88 14.98 6.49 -9.61
CA ALA A 88 14.00 6.10 -10.62
C ALA A 88 12.66 6.83 -10.43
N ARG A 89 12.18 6.97 -9.18
CA ARG A 89 10.97 7.75 -8.86
C ARG A 89 11.09 9.23 -9.30
N SER A 90 12.28 9.84 -9.25
CA SER A 90 12.43 11.22 -9.75
C SER A 90 12.25 11.35 -11.27
N HIS A 91 12.31 10.25 -12.03
CA HIS A 91 12.02 10.20 -13.46
C HIS A 91 10.56 9.80 -13.76
N ALA A 92 9.86 9.21 -12.78
CA ALA A 92 8.47 8.77 -12.87
C ALA A 92 7.72 9.17 -11.58
N PRO A 93 7.21 10.42 -11.49
CA PRO A 93 6.71 10.97 -10.23
C PRO A 93 5.55 10.22 -9.57
N ASN A 94 4.79 9.42 -10.33
CA ASN A 94 3.68 8.61 -9.84
C ASN A 94 4.10 7.15 -9.53
N LEU A 95 5.39 6.82 -9.66
CA LEU A 95 5.89 5.48 -9.43
C LEU A 95 5.82 5.09 -7.96
N ARG A 96 5.12 4.00 -7.68
CA ARG A 96 5.10 3.39 -6.35
C ARG A 96 6.30 2.46 -6.19
N LEU A 97 6.99 2.57 -5.05
CA LEU A 97 8.13 1.73 -4.71
C LEU A 97 7.75 0.73 -3.63
N TRP A 98 8.10 -0.53 -3.87
CA TRP A 98 7.82 -1.63 -2.95
C TRP A 98 9.10 -2.37 -2.62
N VAL A 99 9.14 -3.02 -1.46
CA VAL A 99 10.18 -3.99 -1.13
C VAL A 99 9.57 -5.37 -0.93
N THR A 100 10.17 -6.38 -1.56
CA THR A 100 9.78 -7.78 -1.36
C THR A 100 10.48 -8.36 -0.14
N VAL A 101 9.71 -9.04 0.70
CA VAL A 101 10.18 -9.89 1.80
C VAL A 101 10.04 -11.34 1.39
N GLY A 102 11.15 -12.07 1.27
CA GLY A 102 11.17 -13.47 0.88
C GLY A 102 11.59 -13.74 -0.57
N GLY A 103 10.99 -14.77 -1.17
CA GLY A 103 11.23 -15.26 -2.53
C GLY A 103 12.56 -16.00 -2.73
N GLY A 104 12.65 -16.86 -3.75
CA GLY A 104 13.92 -17.36 -4.29
C GLY A 104 14.85 -18.03 -3.26
N GLY A 105 14.28 -18.73 -2.28
CA GLY A 105 15.03 -19.37 -1.19
C GLY A 105 15.13 -18.56 0.11
N ARG A 106 14.57 -17.34 0.16
CA ARG A 106 14.58 -16.43 1.33
C ARG A 106 13.32 -16.54 2.19
N SER A 107 12.61 -17.66 2.10
CA SER A 107 11.33 -17.88 2.80
C SER A 107 11.45 -18.74 4.07
N GLN A 108 12.67 -19.15 4.46
CA GLN A 108 12.91 -20.17 5.49
C GLN A 108 12.22 -19.87 6.84
N HIS A 109 12.19 -18.60 7.23
CA HIS A 109 11.76 -18.21 8.57
C HIS A 109 10.29 -17.82 8.68
N PHE A 110 9.54 -17.71 7.56
CA PHE A 110 8.15 -17.28 7.59
C PHE A 110 7.29 -18.12 8.53
N ARG A 111 7.34 -19.46 8.44
CA ARG A 111 6.52 -20.34 9.28
C ARG A 111 6.68 -20.04 10.77
N ARG A 112 7.93 -19.85 11.24
CA ARG A 112 8.20 -19.52 12.65
C ARG A 112 7.65 -18.14 13.00
N ILE A 113 7.94 -17.14 12.17
CA ILE A 113 7.52 -15.76 12.41
C ILE A 113 6.00 -15.68 12.45
N VAL A 114 5.29 -16.23 11.47
CA VAL A 114 3.82 -16.14 11.40
C VAL A 114 3.13 -16.94 12.51
N SER A 115 3.79 -17.92 13.12
CA SER A 115 3.24 -18.71 14.23
C SER A 115 3.35 -18.02 15.59
N ASP A 116 4.18 -16.97 15.71
CA ASP A 116 4.48 -16.29 16.97
C ASP A 116 4.08 -14.81 16.91
N GLU A 117 3.21 -14.35 17.82
CA GLU A 117 2.72 -12.97 17.82
C GLU A 117 3.83 -11.93 18.01
N HIS A 118 4.82 -12.23 18.87
CA HIS A 118 5.92 -11.33 19.12
C HIS A 118 6.78 -11.17 17.88
N LEU A 119 7.09 -12.28 17.19
CA LEU A 119 7.86 -12.24 15.95
C LEU A 119 7.11 -11.55 14.81
N ARG A 120 5.79 -11.82 14.66
CA ARG A 120 4.96 -11.06 13.69
C ARG A 120 5.01 -9.57 13.95
N ARG A 121 4.86 -9.15 15.21
CA ARG A 121 4.90 -7.72 15.59
C ARG A 121 6.28 -7.13 15.29
N GLN A 122 7.35 -7.83 15.62
CA GLN A 122 8.71 -7.39 15.35
C GLN A 122 8.95 -7.18 13.84
N LEU A 123 8.54 -8.13 13.01
CA LEU A 123 8.66 -8.02 11.55
C LEU A 123 7.91 -6.81 11.03
N LEU A 124 6.63 -6.64 11.40
CA LEU A 124 5.82 -5.52 10.93
C LEU A 124 6.37 -4.15 11.37
N VAL A 125 6.88 -4.05 12.60
CA VAL A 125 7.51 -2.81 13.09
C VAL A 125 8.75 -2.46 12.27
N GLN A 126 9.63 -3.44 12.03
CA GLN A 126 10.86 -3.17 11.26
C GLN A 126 10.58 -2.91 9.78
N LEU A 127 9.58 -3.55 9.18
CA LEU A 127 9.17 -3.26 7.81
C LEU A 127 8.59 -1.86 7.66
N ARG A 128 7.76 -1.42 8.63
CA ARG A 128 7.29 -0.03 8.66
C ARG A 128 8.46 0.95 8.77
N GLU A 129 9.39 0.73 9.69
CA GLU A 129 10.59 1.56 9.84
C GLU A 129 11.41 1.62 8.54
N LEU A 130 11.54 0.49 7.83
CA LEU A 130 12.22 0.44 6.53
C LEU A 130 11.50 1.27 5.47
N CYS A 131 10.17 1.14 5.36
CA CYS A 131 9.37 1.94 4.43
C CYS A 131 9.48 3.44 4.72
N GLU A 132 9.41 3.83 5.99
CA GLU A 132 9.55 5.24 6.40
C GLU A 132 10.97 5.77 6.11
N THR A 133 12.00 4.96 6.33
CA THR A 133 13.40 5.38 6.17
C THR A 133 13.80 5.50 4.69
N GLU A 134 13.37 4.55 3.86
CA GLU A 134 13.77 4.45 2.45
C GLU A 134 12.71 5.01 1.48
N ASP A 135 11.67 5.65 2.01
CA ASP A 135 10.59 6.28 1.24
C ASP A 135 9.85 5.28 0.34
N LEU A 136 9.48 4.11 0.89
CA LEU A 136 8.75 3.05 0.17
C LEU A 136 7.25 3.17 0.42
N ASP A 137 6.44 2.90 -0.61
CA ASP A 137 4.97 2.94 -0.55
C ASP A 137 4.37 1.67 0.06
N GLY A 138 5.14 0.58 0.11
CA GLY A 138 4.65 -0.64 0.70
C GLY A 138 5.62 -1.81 0.69
N VAL A 139 5.06 -2.96 1.08
CA VAL A 139 5.74 -4.24 1.20
C VAL A 139 5.01 -5.27 0.37
N ASP A 140 5.78 -6.06 -0.37
CA ASP A 140 5.36 -7.28 -1.04
C ASP A 140 5.85 -8.49 -0.24
N PHE A 141 4.99 -9.47 0.01
CA PHE A 141 5.34 -10.68 0.77
C PHE A 141 5.38 -11.89 -0.16
N ASP A 142 6.58 -12.45 -0.33
CA ASP A 142 6.82 -13.59 -1.21
C ASP A 142 7.25 -14.82 -0.39
N TRP A 143 6.25 -15.60 0.07
CA TRP A 143 6.49 -16.83 0.82
C TRP A 143 6.33 -18.06 -0.09
N GLU A 144 7.46 -18.70 -0.41
CA GLU A 144 7.54 -19.87 -1.28
C GLU A 144 8.01 -21.12 -0.50
N VAL A 145 7.13 -22.00 -0.01
CA VAL A 145 5.67 -21.92 0.08
C VAL A 145 5.24 -22.13 1.53
N PRO A 146 4.03 -21.71 1.93
CA PRO A 146 3.46 -22.09 3.22
C PRO A 146 3.33 -23.62 3.33
N MET A 147 3.87 -24.18 4.41
CA MET A 147 3.75 -25.60 4.78
C MET A 147 3.37 -25.74 6.25
#